data_AF-X6LG51-F1
#
_entry.id   AF-X6LG51-F1
#
_cell.length_a   1.000
_cell.length_b   1.000
_cell.length_c   1.000
_cell.angle_alpha   90.00
_cell.angle_beta   90.00
_cell.angle_gamma   90.00
#
_symmetry.space_group_name_H-M   'P 1'
#
loop_
_entity.id
_entity.type
_entity.pdbx_description
1 polymer ?
#
loop_
_entity_poly.entity_id
_entity_poly.type
_entity_poly.pdbx_seq_one_letter_code
_entity_poly.pdbx_strand_id
1 'polypeptide(L)'
;MGVLKVAEFKSTVAHSFLDFLAGGVDMSLMVAVDFTGSNGHPLHPQSLHYLSPQGSQYQQAIRTIGNIVSCYDSDQNFPVWGFVKWKKKKRSFLKKKKKKKSGLSLTPPFFFFLKKKKIYGKVSHDFALNGNELNPEVHGIYGIEQMYISAIKQVELYGPTLFQPILSKAIAIASAAHSN
;
A
#
# COMPACT_ATOMS: atom_id res chain seq x y z
N MET A 1 -25.91 -47.45 43.83
CA MET A 1 -24.89 -46.43 44.16
C MET A 1 -23.84 -46.48 43.08
N GLY A 2 -23.73 -45.47 42.22
CA GLY A 2 -22.74 -45.42 41.15
C GLY A 2 -21.41 -44.85 41.65
N VAL A 3 -20.28 -45.28 41.07
CA VAL A 3 -18.93 -44.78 41.39
C VAL A 3 -18.31 -44.21 40.13
N LEU A 4 -17.86 -42.95 40.21
CA LEU A 4 -17.03 -42.33 39.19
C LEU A 4 -15.55 -42.56 39.54
N LYS A 5 -14.77 -43.12 38.61
CA LYS A 5 -13.32 -43.25 38.71
C LYS A 5 -12.66 -42.50 37.56
N VAL A 6 -11.70 -41.65 37.87
CA VAL A 6 -10.81 -41.05 36.87
C VAL A 6 -9.72 -42.07 36.55
N ALA A 7 -9.68 -42.54 35.31
CA ALA A 7 -8.72 -43.57 34.86
C ALA A 7 -7.32 -43.00 34.66
N GLU A 8 -7.21 -41.76 34.19
CA GLU A 8 -5.96 -41.06 33.98
C GLU A 8 -6.20 -39.56 34.04
N PHE A 9 -5.25 -38.82 34.63
CA PHE A 9 -5.23 -37.36 34.62
C PHE A 9 -3.84 -36.92 34.17
N LYS A 10 -3.78 -36.20 33.05
CA LYS A 10 -2.55 -35.60 32.54
C LYS A 10 -2.72 -34.09 32.48
N SER A 11 -1.91 -33.37 33.26
CA SER A 11 -1.79 -31.92 33.16
C SER A 11 -0.60 -31.59 32.27
N THR A 12 -0.81 -30.76 31.26
CA THR A 12 0.23 -30.23 30.39
C THR A 12 0.33 -28.73 30.62
N VAL A 13 1.54 -28.19 30.69
CA VAL A 13 1.75 -26.75 30.64
C VAL A 13 1.41 -26.28 29.23
N ALA A 14 0.38 -25.46 29.10
CA ALA A 14 0.05 -24.78 27.87
C ALA A 14 0.60 -23.36 27.94
N HIS A 15 1.45 -22.98 26.98
CA HIS A 15 1.91 -21.60 26.86
C HIS A 15 0.79 -20.73 26.32
N SER A 16 0.53 -19.62 27.02
CA SER A 16 -0.37 -18.58 26.56
C SER A 16 0.32 -17.68 25.54
N PHE A 17 -0.47 -16.92 24.79
CA PHE A 17 0.04 -15.88 23.89
C PHE A 17 0.96 -14.88 24.62
N LEU A 18 0.61 -14.51 25.87
CA LEU A 18 1.42 -13.60 26.67
C LEU A 18 2.77 -14.20 27.06
N ASP A 19 2.87 -15.51 27.24
CA ASP A 19 4.15 -16.17 27.55
C ASP A 19 5.13 -16.06 26.37
N PHE A 20 4.63 -16.10 25.13
CA PHE A 20 5.44 -15.88 23.94
C PHE A 20 5.92 -14.42 23.83
N LEU A 21 5.03 -13.45 24.07
CA LEU A 21 5.41 -12.04 24.08
C LEU A 21 6.43 -11.73 25.18
N ALA A 22 6.21 -12.24 26.40
CA ALA A 22 7.15 -12.12 27.50
C ALA A 22 8.49 -12.84 27.22
N GLY A 23 8.45 -13.89 26.41
CA GLY A 23 9.62 -14.61 25.90
C GLY A 23 10.39 -13.88 24.79
N GLY A 24 9.98 -12.66 24.41
CA GLY A 24 10.65 -11.83 23.42
C GLY A 24 10.18 -12.05 21.98
N VAL A 25 9.01 -12.64 21.77
CA VAL A 25 8.39 -12.67 20.43
C VAL A 25 7.95 -11.27 20.04
N ASP A 26 8.45 -10.83 18.89
CA ASP A 26 8.09 -9.56 18.24
C ASP A 26 6.95 -9.77 17.24
N MET A 27 6.00 -8.84 17.17
CA MET A 27 4.85 -8.90 16.27
C MET A 27 4.83 -7.71 15.33
N SER A 28 5.18 -7.95 14.07
CA SER A 28 5.23 -6.88 13.07
C SER A 28 3.95 -6.68 12.27
N LEU A 29 3.59 -5.42 12.04
CA LEU A 29 2.43 -5.00 11.24
C LEU A 29 2.84 -4.74 9.79
N MET A 30 2.12 -5.36 8.85
CA MET A 30 2.15 -4.98 7.43
C MET A 30 0.83 -4.33 7.05
N VAL A 31 0.88 -3.17 6.38
CA VAL A 31 -0.33 -2.46 5.91
C VAL A 31 -0.42 -2.53 4.40
N ALA A 32 -1.57 -2.94 3.88
CA ALA A 32 -1.88 -2.91 2.46
C ALA A 32 -3.20 -2.17 2.20
N VAL A 33 -3.13 -1.06 1.47
CA VAL A 33 -4.29 -0.22 1.16
C VAL A 33 -4.86 -0.55 -0.21
N ASP A 34 -6.15 -0.84 -0.25
CA ASP A 34 -6.91 -0.99 -1.48
C ASP A 34 -7.17 0.38 -2.10
N PHE A 35 -6.75 0.58 -3.35
CA PHE A 35 -7.06 1.77 -4.13
C PHE A 35 -8.02 1.47 -5.29
N THR A 36 -8.96 0.53 -5.12
CA THR A 36 -9.91 0.17 -6.17
C THR A 36 -10.95 1.23 -6.47
N GLY A 37 -11.41 1.25 -7.72
CA GLY A 37 -12.49 2.16 -8.18
C GLY A 37 -13.81 2.01 -7.42
N SER A 38 -14.10 0.83 -6.84
CA SER A 38 -15.28 0.59 -6.02
C SER A 38 -15.33 1.45 -4.75
N ASN A 39 -14.20 1.97 -4.29
CA ASN A 39 -14.14 2.91 -3.15
C ASN A 39 -14.66 4.31 -3.48
N GLY A 40 -14.98 4.61 -4.74
CA GLY A 40 -15.43 5.92 -5.20
C GLY A 40 -14.29 6.95 -5.24
N HIS A 41 -14.46 8.04 -6.00
CA HIS A 41 -13.40 9.05 -6.14
C HIS A 41 -13.12 9.76 -4.80
N PRO A 42 -11.85 9.95 -4.38
CA PRO A 42 -11.50 10.49 -3.05
C PRO A 42 -11.95 11.94 -2.78
N LEU A 43 -12.48 12.62 -3.80
CA LEU A 43 -13.03 13.98 -3.70
C LEU A 43 -14.51 13.97 -3.35
N HIS A 44 -15.18 12.82 -3.46
CA HIS A 44 -16.59 12.67 -3.16
C HIS A 44 -16.77 12.26 -1.70
N PRO A 45 -17.64 12.93 -0.93
CA PRO A 45 -17.89 12.61 0.49
C PRO A 45 -18.34 11.18 0.77
N GLN A 46 -18.93 10.51 -0.22
CA GLN A 46 -19.35 9.11 -0.13
C GLN A 46 -18.21 8.10 -0.34
N SER A 47 -17.03 8.56 -0.77
CA SER A 47 -15.89 7.68 -0.96
C SER A 47 -15.34 7.19 0.38
N LEU A 48 -14.96 5.92 0.44
CA LEU A 48 -14.26 5.36 1.60
C LEU A 48 -12.88 5.99 1.80
N HIS A 49 -12.32 6.59 0.73
CA HIS A 49 -11.08 7.36 0.76
C HIS A 49 -11.25 8.85 1.03
N TYR A 50 -12.48 9.35 1.21
CA TYR A 50 -12.72 10.77 1.41
C TYR A 50 -11.96 11.30 2.63
N LEU A 51 -11.08 12.27 2.40
CA LEU A 51 -10.28 12.92 3.44
C LEU A 51 -11.11 14.01 4.13
N SER A 52 -12.05 13.58 4.98
CA SER A 52 -12.81 14.49 5.84
C SER A 52 -11.90 15.12 6.91
N PRO A 53 -12.33 16.19 7.61
CA PRO A 53 -11.61 16.70 8.78
C PRO A 53 -11.39 15.65 9.88
N GLN A 54 -12.26 14.65 9.99
CA GLN A 54 -12.15 13.52 10.90
C GLN A 54 -11.31 12.36 10.34
N GLY A 55 -10.86 12.46 9.09
CA GLY A 55 -10.16 11.41 8.35
C GLY A 55 -11.10 10.49 7.57
N SER A 56 -10.51 9.64 6.73
CA SER A 56 -11.23 8.60 5.98
C SER A 56 -11.43 7.33 6.84
N GLN A 57 -12.28 6.40 6.36
CA GLN A 57 -12.43 5.10 7.01
C GLN A 57 -11.11 4.31 7.02
N TYR A 58 -10.32 4.42 5.96
CA TYR A 58 -8.97 3.84 5.92
C TYR A 58 -8.04 4.43 6.97
N GLN A 59 -8.08 5.75 7.19
CA GLN A 59 -7.27 6.38 8.26
C GLN A 59 -7.69 5.90 9.65
N GLN A 60 -8.99 5.78 9.89
CA GLN A 60 -9.49 5.25 11.17
C GLN A 60 -9.05 3.81 11.41
N ALA A 61 -9.09 2.96 10.37
CA ALA A 61 -8.61 1.59 10.44
C ALA A 61 -7.10 1.51 10.71
N ILE A 62 -6.30 2.28 9.97
CA ILE A 62 -4.84 2.38 10.16
C ILE A 62 -4.50 2.80 11.59
N ARG A 63 -5.16 3.85 12.11
CA ARG A 63 -4.94 4.31 13.49
C ARG A 63 -5.35 3.29 14.53
N THR A 64 -6.55 2.73 14.41
CA THR A 64 -7.09 1.82 15.42
C THR A 64 -6.26 0.56 15.51
N ILE A 65 -6.01 -0.11 14.37
CA ILE A 65 -5.22 -1.33 14.34
C ILE A 65 -3.75 -1.02 14.68
N GLY A 66 -3.21 0.05 14.10
CA GLY A 66 -1.84 0.47 14.34
C GLY A 66 -1.54 0.74 15.81
N ASN A 67 -2.40 1.48 16.50
CA ASN A 67 -2.20 1.80 17.92
C ASN A 67 -2.32 0.57 18.84
N ILE A 68 -3.01 -0.49 18.41
CA ILE A 68 -3.10 -1.74 19.17
C ILE A 68 -1.88 -2.62 18.91
N VAL A 69 -1.46 -2.77 17.65
CA VAL A 69 -0.42 -3.73 17.27
C VAL A 69 0.98 -3.17 17.45
N SER A 70 1.16 -1.86 17.24
CA SER A 70 2.50 -1.24 17.27
C SER A 70 3.21 -1.43 18.61
N CYS A 71 2.54 -1.50 19.76
CA CYS A 71 3.24 -1.71 21.03
C CYS A 71 3.92 -3.09 21.16
N TYR A 72 3.66 -4.02 20.23
CA TYR A 72 4.28 -5.35 20.17
C TYR A 72 5.35 -5.48 19.07
N ASP A 73 5.69 -4.38 18.39
CA ASP A 73 6.74 -4.32 17.37
C ASP A 73 7.90 -3.47 17.88
N SER A 74 9.12 -4.01 17.86
CA SER A 74 10.25 -3.40 18.53
C SER A 74 10.87 -2.23 17.75
N ASP A 75 10.80 -2.25 16.41
CA ASP A 75 11.49 -1.27 15.55
C ASP A 75 10.57 -0.17 14.98
N GLN A 76 9.26 -0.36 15.09
CA GLN A 76 8.20 0.50 14.59
C GLN A 76 8.26 0.74 13.07
N ASN A 77 8.89 -0.14 12.31
CA ASN A 77 9.08 0.00 10.87
C ASN A 77 8.15 -0.94 10.12
N PHE A 78 7.08 -0.35 9.58
CA PHE A 78 5.99 -1.14 9.01
C PHE A 78 6.05 -1.12 7.48
N PRO A 79 6.11 -2.28 6.81
CA PRO A 79 5.96 -2.35 5.36
C PRO A 79 4.58 -1.82 4.92
N VAL A 80 4.56 -0.78 4.07
CA VAL A 80 3.32 -0.17 3.59
C VAL A 80 3.17 -0.32 2.08
N TRP A 81 2.12 -1.03 1.69
CA TRP A 81 1.80 -1.36 0.31
C TRP A 81 0.45 -0.81 -0.12
N GLY A 82 0.35 -0.52 -1.40
CA GLY A 82 -0.88 -0.14 -2.06
C GLY A 82 -1.13 -1.14 -3.16
N PHE A 83 -2.38 -1.52 -3.34
CA PHE A 83 -2.75 -2.35 -4.47
C PHE A 83 -3.80 -1.65 -5.32
N VAL A 84 -3.73 -1.90 -6.63
CA VAL A 84 -4.47 -1.30 -7.77
C VAL A 84 -3.63 -0.38 -8.67
N LYS A 85 -4.05 -0.31 -9.95
CA LYS A 85 -3.41 0.36 -11.10
C LYS A 85 -2.88 1.76 -10.81
N TRP A 86 -1.59 1.83 -10.55
CA TRP A 86 -0.86 3.09 -10.58
C TRP A 86 -0.33 3.41 -11.98
N LYS A 87 -0.45 4.67 -12.41
CA LYS A 87 0.17 5.18 -13.65
C LYS A 87 1.30 6.17 -13.32
N LYS A 88 2.56 5.75 -13.40
CA LYS A 88 3.69 6.71 -13.55
C LYS A 88 3.47 7.53 -14.81
N LYS A 89 3.17 8.82 -14.69
CA LYS A 89 3.33 9.76 -15.83
C LYS A 89 4.83 9.89 -16.10
N LYS A 90 5.34 9.23 -17.15
CA LYS A 90 6.65 9.62 -17.71
C LYS A 90 6.50 11.01 -18.35
N ARG A 91 7.21 12.02 -17.83
CA ARG A 91 7.46 13.26 -18.59
C ARG A 91 8.44 12.92 -19.72
N SER A 92 7.93 12.64 -20.92
CA SER A 92 8.77 12.61 -22.10
C SER A 92 8.99 14.03 -22.60
N PHE A 93 10.22 14.53 -22.46
CA PHE A 93 10.67 15.70 -23.20
C PHE A 93 10.82 15.28 -24.67
N LEU A 94 10.02 15.87 -25.56
CA LEU A 94 10.18 15.68 -26.99
C LEU A 94 11.48 16.38 -27.41
N LYS A 95 12.55 15.62 -27.68
CA LYS A 95 13.75 16.16 -28.35
C LYS A 95 13.32 16.70 -29.72
N LYS A 96 13.38 18.02 -29.92
CA LYS A 96 13.23 18.69 -31.22
C LYS A 96 14.27 18.10 -32.19
N LYS A 97 13.85 17.31 -33.18
CA LYS A 97 14.68 17.11 -34.39
C LYS A 97 14.62 18.40 -35.21
N LYS A 98 15.75 19.11 -35.31
CA LYS A 98 15.93 20.21 -36.29
C LYS A 98 15.85 19.60 -37.70
N LYS A 99 14.78 19.87 -38.45
CA LYS A 99 14.78 19.67 -39.92
C LYS A 99 15.48 20.88 -40.54
N LYS A 100 16.58 20.66 -41.28
CA LYS A 100 17.11 21.62 -42.25
C LYS A 100 16.00 21.91 -43.26
N LYS A 101 15.57 23.17 -43.39
CA LYS A 101 14.64 23.64 -44.42
C LYS A 101 15.46 24.19 -45.58
N SER A 102 15.24 23.67 -46.78
CA SER A 102 15.52 24.33 -48.05
C SER A 102 14.19 24.55 -48.77
N GLY A 103 13.91 25.79 -49.21
CA GLY A 103 12.90 26.08 -50.23
C GLY A 103 11.50 26.54 -49.74
N LEU A 104 11.33 27.87 -49.71
CA LEU A 104 10.19 28.71 -50.15
C LEU A 104 8.76 28.12 -50.31
N SER A 105 7.78 28.60 -49.52
CA SER A 105 6.46 29.14 -49.96
C SER A 105 5.59 29.62 -48.78
N LEU A 106 4.79 30.65 -49.02
CA LEU A 106 3.97 31.42 -48.06
C LEU A 106 2.55 30.83 -47.89
N THR A 107 2.17 30.46 -46.67
CA THR A 107 0.75 30.40 -46.18
C THR A 107 0.67 30.73 -44.67
N PRO A 108 -0.44 31.33 -44.15
CA PRO A 108 -0.58 31.80 -42.76
C PRO A 108 -1.05 30.70 -41.77
N PRO A 109 -1.09 30.95 -40.44
CA PRO A 109 -0.50 30.07 -39.44
C PRO A 109 -1.45 28.93 -39.01
N PHE A 110 -1.11 27.69 -39.37
CA PHE A 110 -1.67 26.54 -38.69
C PHE A 110 -1.21 26.52 -37.23
N PHE A 111 -2.17 26.59 -36.30
CA PHE A 111 -1.99 26.29 -34.88
C PHE A 111 -1.19 24.98 -34.74
N PHE A 112 0.05 25.08 -34.28
CA PHE A 112 0.88 23.90 -34.04
C PHE A 112 0.39 23.22 -32.75
N PHE A 113 -0.63 22.38 -32.89
CA PHE A 113 -1.12 21.55 -31.80
C PHE A 113 -0.04 20.51 -31.45
N LEU A 114 0.77 20.83 -30.43
CA LEU A 114 1.60 19.85 -29.73
C LEU A 114 0.66 18.79 -29.14
N LYS A 115 0.38 17.71 -29.87
CA LYS A 115 -0.18 16.49 -29.29
C LYS A 115 0.82 16.00 -28.25
N LYS A 116 0.56 16.30 -26.97
CA LYS A 116 1.21 15.61 -25.85
C LYS A 116 0.86 14.13 -25.99
N LYS A 117 1.82 13.32 -26.47
CA LYS A 117 1.65 11.87 -26.56
C LYS A 117 1.55 11.36 -25.11
N LYS A 118 0.36 10.96 -24.67
CA LYS A 118 0.17 10.20 -23.41
C LYS A 118 0.95 8.90 -23.58
N ILE A 119 2.12 8.78 -22.96
CA ILE A 119 2.83 7.51 -22.85
C ILE A 119 2.13 6.76 -21.71
N TYR A 120 1.44 5.67 -22.05
CA TYR A 120 0.84 4.79 -21.05
C TYR A 120 1.95 3.97 -20.39
N GLY A 121 2.15 4.16 -19.08
CA GLY A 121 3.10 3.38 -18.27
C GLY A 121 2.58 1.98 -17.94
N LYS A 122 3.50 1.08 -17.58
CA LYS A 122 3.22 -0.27 -17.06
C LYS A 122 2.29 -0.17 -15.84
N VAL A 123 1.26 -1.00 -15.80
CA VAL A 123 0.35 -1.14 -14.66
C VAL A 123 1.07 -1.90 -13.56
N SER A 124 1.14 -1.34 -12.36
CA SER A 124 1.53 -2.06 -11.14
C SER A 124 0.27 -2.48 -10.40
N HIS A 125 0.22 -3.73 -9.94
CA HIS A 125 -0.87 -4.26 -9.12
C HIS A 125 -0.59 -4.12 -7.63
N ASP A 126 0.68 -3.89 -7.29
CA ASP A 126 1.23 -3.64 -5.98
C ASP A 126 2.30 -2.55 -6.10
N PHE A 127 2.42 -1.68 -5.10
CA PHE A 127 3.46 -0.67 -5.03
C PHE A 127 3.73 -0.28 -3.58
N ALA A 128 4.99 0.03 -3.26
CA ALA A 128 5.34 0.57 -1.95
C ALA A 128 4.84 2.02 -1.85
N LEU A 129 4.12 2.38 -0.78
CA LEU A 129 3.55 3.72 -0.64
C LEU A 129 4.61 4.80 -0.45
N ASN A 130 5.76 4.46 0.11
CA ASN A 130 6.93 5.33 0.23
C ASN A 130 7.70 5.51 -1.11
N GLY A 131 7.31 4.77 -2.15
CA GLY A 131 7.94 4.79 -3.47
C GLY A 131 9.22 3.94 -3.61
N ASN A 132 9.64 3.26 -2.54
CA ASN A 132 10.82 2.39 -2.52
C ASN A 132 10.39 0.90 -2.42
N GLU A 133 10.42 0.20 -3.55
CA GLU A 133 10.04 -1.23 -3.60
C GLU A 133 11.07 -2.15 -2.92
N LEU A 134 12.32 -1.71 -2.74
CA LEU A 134 13.36 -2.49 -2.07
C LEU A 134 13.30 -2.35 -0.56
N ASN A 135 12.82 -1.22 -0.06
CA ASN A 135 12.53 -1.00 1.35
C ASN A 135 11.18 -0.27 1.47
N PRO A 136 10.07 -1.01 1.61
CA PRO A 136 8.72 -0.45 1.71
C PRO A 136 8.36 0.06 3.12
N GLU A 137 9.31 0.03 4.06
CA GLU A 137 9.05 0.35 5.46
C GLU A 137 8.79 1.83 5.67
N VAL A 138 7.94 2.09 6.64
CA VAL A 138 7.56 3.42 7.09
C VAL A 138 7.54 3.41 8.60
N HIS A 139 8.24 4.39 9.18
CA HIS A 139 8.35 4.50 10.63
C HIS A 139 7.06 5.03 11.26
N GLY A 140 6.49 4.26 12.18
CA GLY A 140 5.35 4.61 13.02
C GLY A 140 4.01 4.77 12.29
N ILE A 141 2.91 4.68 13.05
CA ILE A 141 1.55 4.79 12.50
C ILE A 141 1.28 6.13 11.82
N TYR A 142 1.82 7.22 12.38
CA TYR A 142 1.76 8.53 11.76
C TYR A 142 2.40 8.56 10.37
N GLY A 143 3.56 7.89 10.20
CA GLY A 143 4.22 7.77 8.90
C GLY A 143 3.34 7.05 7.88
N ILE A 144 2.70 5.95 8.29
CA ILE A 144 1.77 5.20 7.43
C ILE A 144 0.64 6.11 6.94
N GLU A 145 0.04 6.90 7.84
CA GLU A 145 -1.02 7.84 7.46
C GLU A 145 -0.56 8.91 6.47
N GLN A 146 0.64 9.49 6.66
CA GLN A 146 1.18 10.47 5.72
C GLN A 146 1.42 9.88 4.34
N MET A 147 1.91 8.63 4.30
CA MET A 147 2.11 7.90 3.05
C MET A 147 0.78 7.59 2.36
N TYR A 148 -0.25 7.18 3.11
CA TYR A 148 -1.61 7.00 2.59
C TYR A 148 -2.18 8.29 1.99
N ILE A 149 -2.12 9.42 2.72
CA ILE A 149 -2.61 10.74 2.25
C ILE A 149 -1.85 11.18 0.99
N SER A 150 -0.55 10.91 0.92
CA SER A 150 0.28 11.25 -0.24
C SER A 150 -0.06 10.39 -1.45
N ALA A 151 -0.30 9.09 -1.24
CA ALA A 151 -0.66 8.14 -2.28
C ALA A 151 -2.05 8.43 -2.88
N ILE A 152 -3.07 8.64 -2.04
CA ILE A 152 -4.46 8.80 -2.50
C ILE A 152 -4.65 10.02 -3.43
N LYS A 153 -3.80 11.04 -3.29
CA LYS A 153 -3.81 12.24 -4.16
C LYS A 153 -3.22 12.00 -5.55
N GLN A 154 -2.47 10.92 -5.73
CA GLN A 154 -1.68 10.64 -6.94
C GLN A 154 -2.16 9.41 -7.70
N VAL A 155 -2.90 8.51 -7.04
CA VAL A 155 -3.43 7.28 -7.63
C VAL A 155 -4.73 7.55 -8.38
N GLU A 156 -4.93 6.79 -9.45
CA GLU A 156 -6.20 6.74 -10.19
C GLU A 156 -6.86 5.43 -9.82
N LEU A 157 -8.02 5.49 -9.16
CA LEU A 157 -8.70 4.28 -8.68
C LEU A 157 -9.22 3.45 -9.87
N TYR A 158 -8.89 2.16 -9.90
CA TYR A 158 -9.26 1.25 -10.99
C TYR A 158 -9.56 -0.16 -10.45
N GLY A 159 -9.96 -1.13 -11.29
CA GLY A 159 -10.21 -2.52 -10.86
C GLY A 159 -9.52 -3.55 -11.76
N PRO A 160 -9.55 -4.84 -11.44
CA PRO A 160 -10.26 -5.48 -10.33
C PRO A 160 -9.47 -5.48 -9.00
N THR A 161 -10.12 -5.90 -7.91
CA THR A 161 -9.48 -6.15 -6.62
C THR A 161 -8.70 -7.46 -6.67
N LEU A 162 -7.37 -7.39 -6.58
CA LEU A 162 -6.50 -8.56 -6.61
C LEU A 162 -5.62 -8.60 -5.36
N PHE A 163 -5.93 -9.50 -4.43
CA PHE A 163 -5.17 -9.67 -3.19
C PHE A 163 -3.90 -10.52 -3.35
N GLN A 164 -3.85 -11.38 -4.37
CA GLN A 164 -2.74 -12.33 -4.55
C GLN A 164 -1.35 -11.65 -4.51
N PRO A 165 -1.09 -10.53 -5.21
CA PRO A 165 0.23 -9.89 -5.16
C PRO A 165 0.63 -9.45 -3.75
N ILE A 166 -0.31 -8.91 -2.98
CA ILE A 166 -0.07 -8.46 -1.61
C ILE A 166 0.13 -9.65 -0.67
N LEU A 167 -0.66 -10.72 -0.84
CA LEU A 167 -0.50 -11.92 -0.03
C LEU A 167 0.88 -12.56 -0.27
N SER A 168 1.35 -12.59 -1.52
CA SER A 168 2.70 -13.07 -1.83
C SER A 168 3.80 -12.23 -1.18
N LYS A 169 3.59 -10.91 -0.99
CA LYS A 169 4.54 -10.08 -0.24
C LYS A 169 4.52 -10.37 1.26
N ALA A 170 3.34 -10.53 1.85
CA ALA A 170 3.22 -10.89 3.25
C ALA A 170 3.95 -12.21 3.54
N ILE A 171 3.77 -13.20 2.65
CA ILE A 171 4.50 -14.48 2.72
C ILE A 171 6.01 -14.25 2.63
N ALA A 172 6.48 -13.46 1.66
CA ALA A 172 7.90 -13.20 1.49
C ALA A 172 8.53 -12.51 2.71
N ILE A 173 7.85 -11.53 3.30
CA ILE A 173 8.29 -10.82 4.50
C ILE A 173 8.34 -11.79 5.69
N ALA A 174 7.29 -12.59 5.89
CA ALA A 174 7.24 -13.58 6.97
C ALA A 174 8.35 -14.64 6.84
N SER A 175 8.60 -15.13 5.62
CA SER A 175 9.68 -16.09 5.36
C SER A 175 11.08 -15.50 5.63
N ALA A 176 11.28 -14.22 5.31
CA ALA A 176 12.55 -13.54 5.59
C ALA A 176 12.77 -13.35 7.10
N ALA A 177 11.72 -13.01 7.85
CA ALA A 177 11.77 -12.86 9.30
C ALA A 177 12.07 -14.17 10.04
N HIS A 178 11.59 -15.32 9.52
CA HIS A 178 11.88 -16.64 10.10
C HIS A 178 13.36 -17.07 9.98
N SER A 179 14.12 -16.44 9.07
CA SER A 179 15.50 -16.85 8.78
C SER A 179 16.55 -16.17 9.65
N ASN A 180 16.13 -15.32 10.60
CA ASN A 180 16.99 -14.62 11.57
C ASN A 180 16.83 -15.20 12.97
#